data_AF-A0A0U0ZJ24-F1
#
_entry.id   AF-A0A0U0ZJ24-F1
#
_cell.length_a   1.000
_cell.length_b   1.000
_cell.length_c   1.000
_cell.angle_alpha   90.00
_cell.angle_beta   90.00
_cell.angle_gamma   90.00
#
_symmetry.space_group_name_H-M   'P 1'
#
loop_
_entity.id
_entity.type
_entity.pdbx_description
1 polymer ?
#
loop_
_entity_poly.entity_id
_entity_poly.type
_entity_poly.pdbx_seq_one_letter_code
_entity_poly.pdbx_strand_id
1 'polypeptide(L)'
;MAAQTIDSPQGRITRMGSIVRSLRRLGFEIPADVEAELKIIESQSTAAGDAATALRVARNNLDSVPAAKFDSALAEFDKAAVRAFAAQNGDAEIIRNVTATRLESAIVRHYGDWMEQITNAYNAVVDSHDLNKHGRNLPDFGGILRVLDLSSAHTAAIEAWKAAEPTLSSYWGMYVRLAELNGYERIGPQTVDSSGTNMWFACVLGEANWSQAQQAAVVMASIAAGSTASAEVRTLSPHVIPAIVGYDLNLTTPGNATQRRSQIQPGLPTVGYAPTHIGMSYQ
;
A
#
# COMPACT_ATOMS: atom_id res chain seq x y z
N MET A 1 15.55 -9.79 10.83
CA MET A 1 15.28 -11.02 10.06
C MET A 1 14.01 -10.98 9.19
N ALA A 2 13.13 -9.96 9.28
CA ALA A 2 11.90 -9.89 8.45
C ALA A 2 12.06 -9.19 7.08
N ALA A 3 13.15 -8.45 6.85
CA ALA A 3 13.36 -7.69 5.61
C ALA A 3 13.70 -8.59 4.39
N GLN A 4 14.44 -9.68 4.60
CA GLN A 4 14.88 -10.58 3.52
C GLN A 4 13.73 -11.37 2.88
N THR A 5 12.58 -11.50 3.54
CA THR A 5 11.44 -12.26 3.03
C THR A 5 10.59 -11.45 2.05
N ILE A 6 10.56 -10.11 2.18
CA ILE A 6 9.75 -9.21 1.36
C ILE A 6 10.38 -8.99 -0.03
N ASP A 7 11.71 -8.92 -0.10
CA ASP A 7 12.45 -8.76 -1.36
C ASP A 7 12.61 -10.06 -2.16
N SER A 8 12.22 -11.20 -1.57
CA SER A 8 12.17 -12.46 -2.30
C SER A 8 11.14 -12.38 -3.45
N PRO A 9 11.34 -13.10 -4.57
CA PRO A 9 10.40 -13.08 -5.70
C PRO A 9 8.97 -13.46 -5.26
N GLN A 10 8.88 -14.42 -4.33
CA GLN A 10 7.62 -14.89 -3.76
C GLN A 10 6.97 -13.84 -2.83
N GLY A 11 7.79 -13.12 -2.06
CA GLY A 11 7.34 -12.00 -1.22
C GLY A 11 6.73 -10.89 -2.06
N ARG A 12 7.41 -10.51 -3.16
CA ARG A 12 6.92 -9.52 -4.12
C ARG A 12 5.60 -9.93 -4.76
N ILE A 13 5.49 -11.17 -5.25
CA ILE A 13 4.23 -11.72 -5.80
C ILE A 13 3.10 -11.66 -4.77
N THR A 14 3.37 -12.05 -3.53
CA THR A 14 2.36 -12.05 -2.46
C THR A 14 1.89 -10.63 -2.13
N ARG A 15 2.82 -9.67 -2.07
CA ARG A 15 2.51 -8.24 -1.85
C ARG A 15 1.63 -7.71 -2.96
N MET A 16 2.02 -7.89 -4.23
CA MET A 16 1.26 -7.44 -5.39
C MET A 16 -0.13 -8.09 -5.47
N GLY A 17 -0.22 -9.40 -5.24
CA GLY A 17 -1.51 -10.11 -5.18
C GLY A 17 -2.41 -9.64 -4.03
N SER A 18 -1.84 -9.14 -2.92
CA SER A 18 -2.63 -8.52 -1.85
C SER A 18 -3.19 -7.16 -2.25
N ILE A 19 -2.41 -6.35 -2.98
CA ILE A 19 -2.81 -5.03 -3.51
C ILE A 19 -3.98 -5.20 -4.48
N VAL A 20 -3.86 -6.09 -5.46
CA VAL A 20 -4.94 -6.34 -6.44
C VAL A 20 -6.23 -6.83 -5.76
N ARG A 21 -6.11 -7.71 -4.76
CA ARG A 21 -7.29 -8.15 -3.99
C ARG A 21 -7.94 -7.02 -3.20
N SER A 22 -7.16 -6.11 -2.62
CA SER A 22 -7.69 -4.94 -1.92
C SER A 22 -8.38 -3.98 -2.87
N LEU A 23 -7.80 -3.71 -4.05
CA LEU A 23 -8.44 -2.89 -5.10
C LEU A 23 -9.79 -3.47 -5.51
N ARG A 24 -9.84 -4.78 -5.76
CA ARG A 24 -11.08 -5.47 -6.11
C ARG A 24 -12.15 -5.38 -5.01
N ARG A 25 -11.76 -5.44 -3.73
CA ARG A 25 -12.68 -5.29 -2.59
C ARG A 25 -13.25 -3.87 -2.48
N LEU A 26 -12.49 -2.87 -2.90
CA LEU A 26 -12.93 -1.47 -2.94
C LEU A 26 -13.77 -1.15 -4.20
N GLY A 27 -13.99 -2.14 -5.08
CA GLY A 27 -14.80 -2.00 -6.28
C GLY A 27 -14.07 -1.45 -7.50
N PHE A 28 -12.73 -1.36 -7.46
CA PHE A 28 -11.95 -0.93 -8.62
C PHE A 28 -11.85 -2.05 -9.67
N GLU A 29 -11.96 -1.66 -10.93
CA GLU A 29 -11.73 -2.57 -12.06
C GLU A 29 -10.25 -2.94 -12.15
N ILE A 30 -9.99 -4.23 -12.33
CA ILE A 30 -8.63 -4.76 -12.52
C ILE A 30 -8.40 -4.93 -14.02
N PRO A 31 -7.40 -4.25 -14.60
CA PRO A 31 -7.07 -4.39 -16.01
C PRO A 31 -6.73 -5.83 -16.42
N ALA A 32 -7.12 -6.20 -17.64
CA ALA A 32 -7.00 -7.57 -18.14
C ALA A 32 -5.55 -8.07 -18.23
N ASP A 33 -4.57 -7.17 -18.42
CA ASP A 33 -3.15 -7.50 -18.43
C ASP A 33 -2.65 -7.91 -17.04
N VAL A 34 -3.07 -7.20 -15.98
CA VAL A 34 -2.79 -7.59 -14.59
C VAL A 34 -3.44 -8.94 -14.26
N GLU A 35 -4.68 -9.16 -14.70
CA GLU A 35 -5.35 -10.45 -14.49
C GLU A 35 -4.67 -11.61 -15.24
N ALA A 36 -4.17 -11.37 -16.45
CA ALA A 36 -3.43 -12.36 -17.21
C ALA A 36 -2.13 -12.76 -16.50
N GLU A 37 -1.37 -11.80 -15.97
CA GLU A 37 -0.14 -12.08 -15.21
C GLU A 37 -0.43 -12.82 -13.89
N LEU A 38 -1.52 -12.49 -13.19
CA LEU A 38 -1.96 -13.24 -12.01
C LEU A 38 -2.32 -14.69 -12.35
N LYS A 39 -2.97 -14.93 -13.49
CA LYS A 39 -3.28 -16.29 -13.98
C LYS A 39 -2.02 -17.08 -14.31
N ILE A 40 -0.98 -16.43 -14.86
CA ILE A 40 0.33 -17.06 -15.09
C ILE A 40 0.91 -17.54 -13.75
N ILE A 41 0.91 -16.70 -12.72
CA ILE A 41 1.40 -17.06 -11.37
C ILE A 41 0.63 -18.24 -10.79
N GLU A 42 -0.70 -18.21 -10.88
CA GLU A 42 -1.55 -19.30 -10.38
C GLU A 42 -1.29 -20.61 -11.13
N SER A 43 -1.12 -20.56 -12.44
CA SER A 43 -0.78 -21.72 -13.26
C SER A 43 0.58 -22.33 -12.89
N GLN A 44 1.58 -21.49 -12.60
CA GLN A 44 2.91 -21.94 -12.16
C GLN A 44 2.86 -22.59 -10.77
N SER A 45 2.10 -22.00 -9.84
CA SER A 45 1.91 -22.57 -8.50
C SER A 45 1.19 -23.93 -8.56
N THR A 46 0.18 -24.04 -9.43
CA THR A 46 -0.55 -25.30 -9.65
C THR A 46 0.36 -26.36 -10.25
N ALA A 47 1.12 -26.03 -11.31
CA ALA A 47 2.07 -26.94 -11.93
C ALA A 47 3.15 -27.42 -10.95
N ALA A 48 3.62 -26.56 -10.03
CA ALA A 48 4.57 -26.95 -8.99
C ALA A 48 3.94 -27.94 -7.98
N GLY A 49 2.68 -27.71 -7.58
CA GLY A 49 1.92 -28.62 -6.72
C GLY A 49 1.66 -29.98 -7.37
N ASP A 50 1.31 -29.97 -8.66
CA ASP A 50 1.10 -31.18 -9.46
C ASP A 50 2.39 -31.99 -9.62
N ALA A 51 3.52 -31.32 -9.87
CA ALA A 51 4.83 -31.97 -9.96
C ALA A 51 5.25 -32.64 -8.65
N ALA A 52 5.03 -31.98 -7.50
CA ALA A 52 5.29 -32.55 -6.19
C ALA A 52 4.38 -33.76 -5.89
N THR A 53 3.11 -33.68 -6.29
CA THR A 53 2.15 -34.78 -6.16
C THR A 53 2.54 -35.96 -7.04
N ALA A 54 2.92 -35.71 -8.29
CA ALA A 54 3.38 -36.74 -9.23
C ALA A 54 4.63 -37.46 -8.71
N LEU A 55 5.60 -36.74 -8.13
CA LEU A 55 6.78 -37.35 -7.51
C LEU A 55 6.40 -38.27 -6.34
N ARG A 56 5.49 -37.83 -5.48
CA ARG A 56 5.00 -38.66 -4.36
C ARG A 56 4.30 -39.93 -4.84
N VAL A 57 3.45 -39.81 -5.87
CA VAL A 57 2.78 -40.97 -6.48
C VAL A 57 3.79 -41.93 -7.11
N ALA A 58 4.75 -41.41 -7.88
CA ALA A 58 5.77 -42.24 -8.52
C ALA A 58 6.65 -42.96 -7.49
N ARG A 59 7.02 -42.29 -6.39
CA ARG A 59 7.76 -42.90 -5.27
C ARG A 59 6.99 -44.05 -4.62
N ASN A 60 5.70 -43.84 -4.34
CA ASN A 60 4.84 -44.89 -3.76
C ASN A 60 4.64 -46.07 -4.72
N ASN A 61 4.55 -45.79 -6.02
CA ASN A 61 4.46 -46.84 -7.04
C ASN A 61 5.74 -47.68 -7.07
N LEU A 62 6.92 -47.06 -6.98
CA LEU A 62 8.21 -47.75 -6.98
C LEU A 62 8.36 -48.77 -5.84
N ASP A 63 7.73 -48.49 -4.70
CA ASP A 63 7.71 -49.37 -3.52
C ASP A 63 6.69 -50.52 -3.61
N SER A 64 5.70 -50.41 -4.51
CA SER A 64 4.56 -51.33 -4.60
C SER A 64 4.48 -52.16 -5.90
N VAL A 65 5.28 -51.84 -6.93
CA VAL A 65 5.29 -52.60 -8.18
C VAL A 65 6.03 -53.94 -8.06
N PRO A 66 5.53 -55.01 -8.72
CA PRO A 66 6.27 -56.25 -8.90
C PRO A 66 7.57 -56.03 -9.69
N ALA A 67 8.59 -56.87 -9.45
CA ALA A 67 9.91 -56.77 -10.08
C ALA A 67 9.88 -56.63 -11.62
N ALA A 68 8.94 -57.29 -12.29
CA ALA A 68 8.78 -57.22 -13.75
C ALA A 68 8.39 -55.83 -14.29
N LYS A 69 7.89 -54.92 -13.44
CA LYS A 69 7.52 -53.54 -13.81
C LYS A 69 8.45 -52.49 -13.20
N PHE A 70 9.47 -52.90 -12.47
CA PHE A 70 10.35 -52.00 -11.71
C PHE A 70 11.01 -50.97 -12.63
N ASP A 71 11.59 -51.38 -13.75
CA ASP A 71 12.26 -50.46 -14.69
C ASP A 71 11.31 -49.39 -15.26
N SER A 72 10.05 -49.75 -15.52
CA SER A 72 9.02 -48.81 -15.98
C SER A 72 8.60 -47.82 -14.88
N ALA A 73 8.54 -48.28 -13.63
CA ALA A 73 8.25 -47.42 -12.48
C ALA A 73 9.42 -46.49 -12.15
N LEU A 74 10.66 -46.97 -12.32
CA LEU A 74 11.88 -46.17 -12.19
C LEU A 74 11.91 -45.04 -13.22
N ALA A 75 11.59 -45.32 -14.49
CA ALA A 75 11.53 -44.30 -15.54
C ALA A 75 10.48 -43.20 -15.24
N GLU A 76 9.30 -43.57 -14.72
CA GLU A 76 8.28 -42.59 -14.30
C GLU A 76 8.70 -41.81 -13.05
N PHE A 77 9.41 -42.44 -12.11
CA PHE A 77 10.00 -41.75 -10.96
C PHE A 77 11.04 -40.72 -11.40
N ASP A 78 11.97 -41.09 -12.28
CA ASP A 78 13.01 -40.18 -12.78
C ASP A 78 12.40 -38.96 -13.49
N LYS A 79 11.39 -39.19 -14.33
CA LYS A 79 10.64 -38.12 -15.02
C LYS A 79 9.92 -37.20 -14.03
N ALA A 80 9.28 -37.75 -13.01
CA ALA A 80 8.61 -36.97 -11.97
C ALA A 80 9.61 -36.20 -11.09
N ALA A 81 10.77 -36.81 -10.79
CA ALA A 81 11.85 -36.21 -10.02
C ALA A 81 12.46 -35.02 -10.77
N VAL A 82 12.75 -35.15 -12.07
CA VAL A 82 13.25 -34.03 -12.90
C VAL A 82 12.25 -32.88 -12.93
N ARG A 83 10.95 -33.15 -13.11
CA ARG A 83 9.90 -32.11 -13.10
C ARG A 83 9.78 -31.41 -11.76
N ALA A 84 9.75 -32.17 -10.66
CA ALA A 84 9.70 -31.61 -9.32
C ALA A 84 10.97 -30.82 -9.00
N PHE A 85 12.13 -31.31 -9.41
CA PHE A 85 13.42 -30.64 -9.25
C PHE A 85 13.44 -29.31 -10.01
N ALA A 86 13.02 -29.29 -11.28
CA ALA A 86 12.95 -28.07 -12.09
C ALA A 86 11.93 -27.04 -11.55
N ALA A 87 10.85 -27.49 -10.90
CA ALA A 87 9.87 -26.60 -10.27
C ALA A 87 10.34 -26.02 -8.92
N GLN A 88 11.37 -26.62 -8.30
CA GLN A 88 11.82 -26.29 -6.94
C GLN A 88 13.23 -25.69 -6.88
N ASN A 89 14.10 -25.96 -7.86
CA ASN A 89 15.53 -25.59 -7.83
C ASN A 89 15.91 -24.64 -8.97
N GLY A 90 17.08 -24.01 -8.85
CA GLY A 90 17.80 -23.23 -9.86
C GLY A 90 16.95 -22.29 -10.71
N ASP A 91 16.44 -22.82 -11.83
CA ASP A 91 15.66 -22.07 -12.82
C ASP A 91 14.28 -21.64 -12.28
N ALA A 92 13.73 -22.32 -11.28
CA ALA A 92 12.47 -21.94 -10.64
C ALA A 92 12.53 -20.53 -10.03
N GLU A 93 13.69 -20.14 -9.47
CA GLU A 93 13.88 -18.81 -8.90
C GLU A 93 13.94 -17.73 -9.98
N ILE A 94 14.60 -18.03 -11.11
CA ILE A 94 14.64 -17.15 -12.28
C ILE A 94 13.23 -16.95 -12.84
N ILE A 95 12.46 -18.02 -13.01
CA ILE A 95 11.07 -17.95 -13.50
C ILE A 95 10.21 -17.11 -12.55
N ARG A 96 10.32 -17.31 -11.23
CA ARG A 96 9.59 -16.51 -10.24
C ARG A 96 10.01 -15.04 -10.29
N ASN A 97 11.29 -14.74 -10.47
CA ASN A 97 11.78 -13.37 -10.63
C ASN A 97 11.21 -12.69 -11.87
N VAL A 98 11.27 -13.36 -13.03
CA VAL A 98 10.70 -12.84 -14.28
C VAL A 98 9.21 -12.58 -14.13
N THR A 99 8.49 -13.52 -13.50
CA THR A 99 7.04 -13.39 -13.30
C THR A 99 6.71 -12.26 -12.32
N ALA A 100 7.48 -12.09 -11.25
CA ALA A 100 7.34 -10.96 -10.33
C ALA A 100 7.56 -9.62 -11.05
N THR A 101 8.63 -9.48 -11.82
CA THR A 101 8.94 -8.25 -12.57
C THR A 101 7.87 -7.93 -13.62
N ARG A 102 7.30 -8.94 -14.28
CA ARG A 102 6.19 -8.76 -15.23
C ARG A 102 4.93 -8.24 -14.55
N LEU A 103 4.54 -8.84 -13.42
CA LEU A 103 3.39 -8.38 -12.64
C LEU A 103 3.60 -6.96 -12.11
N GLU A 104 4.81 -6.67 -11.61
CA GLU A 104 5.20 -5.34 -11.14
C GLU A 104 5.07 -4.30 -12.26
N SER A 105 5.60 -4.62 -13.45
CA SER A 105 5.51 -3.75 -14.63
C SER A 105 4.06 -3.53 -15.06
N ALA A 106 3.21 -4.55 -15.02
CA ALA A 106 1.79 -4.41 -15.34
C ALA A 106 1.07 -3.48 -14.34
N ILE A 107 1.32 -3.66 -13.04
CA ILE A 107 0.75 -2.81 -12.00
C ILE A 107 1.22 -1.35 -12.12
N VAL A 108 2.52 -1.12 -12.37
CA VAL A 108 3.08 0.22 -12.48
C VAL A 108 2.48 1.00 -13.65
N ARG A 109 2.11 0.34 -14.75
CA ARG A 109 1.41 1.01 -15.88
C ARG A 109 0.07 1.60 -15.49
N HIS A 110 -0.66 0.94 -14.58
CA HIS A 110 -2.00 1.36 -14.13
C HIS A 110 -1.97 2.13 -12.81
N TYR A 111 -0.78 2.37 -12.26
CA TYR A 111 -0.60 3.06 -10.98
C TYR A 111 -1.23 4.46 -10.98
N GLY A 112 -1.03 5.23 -12.06
CA GLY A 112 -1.55 6.58 -12.19
C GLY A 112 -3.08 6.61 -12.08
N ASP A 113 -3.74 5.78 -12.90
CA ASP A 113 -5.20 5.69 -12.97
C ASP A 113 -5.79 5.21 -11.64
N TRP A 114 -5.22 4.18 -11.02
CA TRP A 114 -5.69 3.70 -9.71
C TRP A 114 -5.50 4.75 -8.61
N MET A 115 -4.37 5.46 -8.62
CA MET A 115 -4.12 6.50 -7.65
C MET A 115 -5.12 7.65 -7.80
N GLU A 116 -5.40 8.08 -9.02
CA GLU A 116 -6.39 9.11 -9.32
C GLU A 116 -7.80 8.68 -8.87
N GLN A 117 -8.21 7.46 -9.21
CA GLN A 117 -9.51 6.93 -8.79
C GLN A 117 -9.63 6.84 -7.26
N ILE A 118 -8.57 6.44 -6.54
CA ILE A 118 -8.56 6.44 -5.08
C ILE A 118 -8.67 7.85 -4.52
N THR A 119 -7.93 8.82 -5.07
CA THR A 119 -8.03 10.22 -4.62
C THR A 119 -9.43 10.79 -4.85
N ASN A 120 -10.04 10.49 -6.00
CA ASN A 120 -11.39 10.94 -6.33
C ASN A 120 -12.44 10.29 -5.40
N ALA A 121 -12.35 8.99 -5.17
CA ALA A 121 -13.25 8.28 -4.26
C ALA A 121 -13.10 8.77 -2.82
N TYR A 122 -11.87 9.01 -2.36
CA TYR A 122 -11.60 9.58 -1.04
C TYR A 122 -12.23 10.97 -0.90
N ASN A 123 -12.00 11.87 -1.87
CA ASN A 123 -12.55 13.23 -1.81
C ASN A 123 -14.08 13.25 -1.93
N ALA A 124 -14.68 12.33 -2.68
CA ALA A 124 -16.14 12.17 -2.71
C ALA A 124 -16.73 11.78 -1.33
N VAL A 125 -15.99 11.02 -0.51
CA VAL A 125 -16.39 10.72 0.88
C VAL A 125 -16.31 11.97 1.74
N VAL A 126 -15.26 12.79 1.57
CA VAL A 126 -15.09 14.08 2.25
C VAL A 126 -16.25 15.02 1.93
N ASP A 127 -16.63 15.12 0.66
CA ASP A 127 -17.72 15.98 0.20
C ASP A 127 -19.10 15.46 0.65
N SER A 128 -19.36 14.16 0.52
CA SER A 128 -20.66 13.58 0.91
C SER A 128 -20.97 13.68 2.41
N HIS A 129 -19.94 13.75 3.25
CA HIS A 129 -20.07 13.93 4.70
C HIS A 129 -19.82 15.38 5.15
N ASP A 130 -19.70 16.34 4.21
CA ASP A 130 -19.43 17.75 4.48
C ASP A 130 -18.24 17.97 5.45
N LEU A 131 -17.21 17.10 5.39
CA LEU A 131 -16.18 17.04 6.44
C LEU A 131 -15.37 18.34 6.55
N ASN A 132 -15.17 19.05 5.44
CA ASN A 132 -14.49 20.35 5.44
C ASN A 132 -15.31 21.46 6.14
N LYS A 133 -16.65 21.37 6.04
CA LYS A 133 -17.56 22.29 6.75
C LYS A 133 -17.61 21.97 8.25
N HIS A 134 -17.62 20.69 8.60
CA HIS A 134 -17.57 20.22 9.98
C HIS A 134 -16.19 20.40 10.63
N GLY A 135 -15.11 20.31 9.84
CA GLY A 135 -13.71 20.46 10.27
C GLY A 135 -13.43 21.80 10.96
N ARG A 136 -14.08 22.88 10.51
CA ARG A 136 -13.96 24.21 11.13
C ARG A 136 -14.60 24.32 12.52
N ASN A 137 -15.45 23.35 12.86
CA ASN A 137 -16.10 23.23 14.16
C ASN A 137 -15.48 22.11 15.01
N LEU A 138 -14.30 21.61 14.65
CA LEU A 138 -13.61 20.68 15.53
C LEU A 138 -13.05 21.44 16.74
N PRO A 139 -13.15 20.86 17.94
CA PRO A 139 -12.55 21.48 19.12
C PRO A 139 -11.03 21.53 18.99
N ASP A 140 -10.41 22.51 19.65
CA ASP A 140 -8.96 22.57 19.74
C ASP A 140 -8.43 21.37 20.54
N PHE A 141 -7.86 20.41 19.83
CA PHE A 141 -7.27 19.21 20.41
C PHE A 141 -5.92 19.47 21.11
N GLY A 142 -5.37 20.68 21.03
CA GLY A 142 -4.18 21.12 21.76
C GLY A 142 -4.44 21.55 23.20
N GLY A 143 -5.71 21.77 23.58
CA GLY A 143 -6.14 22.17 24.92
C GLY A 143 -6.68 21.01 25.77
N ILE A 144 -6.84 21.25 27.08
CA ILE A 144 -7.60 20.32 27.96
C ILE A 144 -9.07 20.37 27.52
N LEU A 145 -9.45 19.46 26.64
CA LEU A 145 -10.83 19.22 26.21
C LEU A 145 -11.66 18.71 27.40
N ARG A 146 -12.40 19.61 28.06
CA ARG A 146 -13.43 19.21 29.03
C ARG A 146 -14.68 18.87 28.24
N VAL A 147 -15.21 17.67 28.44
CA VAL A 147 -16.44 17.19 27.79
C VAL A 147 -17.64 18.12 28.01
N LEU A 148 -17.64 18.88 29.11
CA LEU A 148 -18.68 19.87 29.44
C LEU A 148 -18.60 21.17 28.62
N ASP A 149 -17.47 21.44 27.94
CA ASP A 149 -17.25 22.63 27.13
C ASP A 149 -17.49 22.37 25.62
N LEU A 150 -17.95 21.17 25.25
CA LEU A 150 -18.27 20.82 23.87
C LEU A 150 -19.63 21.39 23.47
N SER A 151 -19.63 22.24 22.45
CA SER A 151 -20.87 22.73 21.83
C SER A 151 -21.55 21.61 21.03
N SER A 152 -22.85 21.73 20.78
CA SER A 152 -23.58 20.81 19.89
C SER A 152 -22.97 20.75 18.48
N ALA A 153 -22.35 21.83 18.02
CA ALA A 153 -21.62 21.87 16.75
C ALA A 153 -20.33 21.03 16.79
N HIS A 154 -19.62 21.01 17.92
CA HIS A 154 -18.43 20.18 18.11
C HIS A 154 -18.77 18.70 18.13
N THR A 155 -19.86 18.31 18.82
CA THR A 155 -20.34 16.93 18.85
C THR A 155 -20.76 16.45 17.47
N ALA A 156 -21.54 17.25 16.74
CA ALA A 156 -21.96 16.91 15.37
C ALA A 156 -20.77 16.77 14.41
N ALA A 157 -19.74 17.60 14.57
CA ALA A 157 -18.50 17.46 13.80
C ALA A 157 -17.80 16.14 14.11
N ILE A 158 -17.56 15.82 15.39
CA ILE A 158 -16.90 14.56 15.79
C ILE A 158 -17.67 13.34 15.28
N GLU A 159 -19.00 13.35 15.35
CA GLU A 159 -19.84 12.27 14.84
C GLU A 159 -19.71 12.10 13.32
N ALA A 160 -19.72 13.20 12.55
CA ALA A 160 -19.51 13.15 11.10
C ALA A 160 -18.13 12.55 10.74
N TRP A 161 -17.07 12.95 11.45
CA TRP A 161 -15.74 12.40 11.24
C TRP A 161 -15.64 10.92 11.63
N LYS A 162 -16.27 10.50 12.74
CA LYS A 162 -16.33 9.09 13.14
C LYS A 162 -17.14 8.23 12.17
N ALA A 163 -18.19 8.78 11.56
CA ALA A 163 -18.98 8.08 10.55
C ALA A 163 -18.20 7.86 9.25
N ALA A 164 -17.39 8.84 8.84
CA ALA A 164 -16.59 8.77 7.62
C ALA A 164 -15.28 7.95 7.78
N GLU A 165 -14.73 7.85 9.00
CA GLU A 165 -13.42 7.25 9.29
C GLU A 165 -13.23 5.85 8.69
N PRO A 166 -14.15 4.87 8.81
CA PRO A 166 -13.90 3.52 8.30
C PRO A 166 -13.70 3.49 6.78
N THR A 167 -14.44 4.33 6.07
CA THR A 167 -14.37 4.46 4.61
C THR A 167 -13.10 5.21 4.20
N LEU A 168 -12.78 6.32 4.86
CA LEU A 168 -11.55 7.10 4.62
C LEU A 168 -10.30 6.26 4.90
N SER A 169 -10.26 5.54 6.01
CA SER A 169 -9.17 4.64 6.40
C SER A 169 -8.95 3.51 5.40
N SER A 170 -10.03 3.01 4.78
CA SER A 170 -9.95 1.98 3.74
C SER A 170 -9.28 2.49 2.46
N TYR A 171 -9.71 3.66 1.96
CA TYR A 171 -9.07 4.30 0.80
C TYR A 171 -7.65 4.76 1.11
N TRP A 172 -7.43 5.32 2.30
CA TRP A 172 -6.10 5.75 2.76
C TRP A 172 -5.12 4.59 2.88
N GLY A 173 -5.52 3.47 3.46
CA GLY A 173 -4.69 2.27 3.53
C GLY A 173 -4.30 1.74 2.15
N MET A 174 -5.18 1.89 1.15
CA MET A 174 -4.88 1.53 -0.24
C MET A 174 -3.93 2.54 -0.90
N TYR A 175 -4.17 3.84 -0.69
CA TYR A 175 -3.31 4.93 -1.16
C TYR A 175 -1.86 4.73 -0.68
N VAL A 176 -1.66 4.49 0.61
CA VAL A 176 -0.34 4.25 1.21
C VAL A 176 0.33 3.03 0.58
N ARG A 177 -0.38 1.90 0.44
CA ARG A 177 0.19 0.67 -0.14
C ARG A 177 0.62 0.83 -1.60
N LEU A 178 -0.16 1.55 -2.40
CA LEU A 178 0.20 1.81 -3.80
C LEU A 178 1.40 2.75 -3.88
N ALA A 179 1.41 3.82 -3.10
CA ALA A 179 2.52 4.76 -3.12
C ALA A 179 3.82 4.09 -2.62
N GLU A 180 3.76 3.27 -1.58
CA GLU A 180 4.90 2.45 -1.12
C GLU A 180 5.34 1.41 -2.17
N LEU A 181 4.47 1.00 -3.09
CA LEU A 181 4.85 0.13 -4.21
C LEU A 181 5.62 0.92 -5.27
N ASN A 182 5.23 2.16 -5.55
CA ASN A 182 5.92 3.05 -6.48
C ASN A 182 7.18 3.70 -5.87
N GLY A 183 7.62 3.18 -4.73
CA GLY A 183 8.74 3.72 -3.96
C GLY A 183 8.42 5.12 -3.47
N TYR A 184 7.47 5.28 -2.55
CA TYR A 184 7.37 6.41 -1.63
C TYR A 184 7.53 5.86 -0.21
N GLU A 185 8.55 6.27 0.56
CA GLU A 185 8.70 5.75 1.94
C GLU A 185 7.61 6.32 2.83
N ARG A 186 6.97 5.41 3.58
CA ARG A 186 6.24 5.67 4.83
C ARG A 186 5.42 6.95 4.80
N ILE A 187 4.36 6.92 4.02
CA ILE A 187 3.38 8.00 3.98
C ILE A 187 2.58 8.01 5.29
N GLY A 188 2.80 9.02 6.11
CA GLY A 188 2.10 9.23 7.38
C GLY A 188 2.87 10.14 8.33
N PRO A 189 2.32 10.45 9.52
CA PRO A 189 3.00 11.26 10.52
C PRO A 189 4.34 10.64 10.96
N GLN A 190 5.43 11.39 10.84
CA GLN A 190 6.79 11.01 11.26
C GLN A 190 7.26 11.84 12.46
N THR A 191 8.34 11.39 13.11
CA THR A 191 8.97 12.13 14.21
C THR A 191 9.52 13.50 13.78
N VAL A 192 9.89 14.33 14.75
CA VAL A 192 10.34 15.72 14.52
C VAL A 192 11.53 15.83 13.55
N ASP A 193 12.39 14.81 13.51
CA ASP A 193 13.56 14.75 12.65
C ASP A 193 13.20 14.65 11.15
N SER A 194 11.94 14.31 10.83
CA SER A 194 11.41 14.16 9.47
C SER A 194 10.45 15.31 9.10
N SER A 195 10.72 16.53 9.57
CA SER A 195 9.90 17.71 9.29
C SER A 195 9.64 17.93 7.80
N GLY A 196 10.63 17.70 6.93
CA GLY A 196 10.47 17.79 5.47
C GLY A 196 9.42 16.81 4.92
N THR A 197 9.43 15.56 5.39
CA THR A 197 8.45 14.52 5.04
C THR A 197 7.06 14.88 5.56
N ASN A 198 6.95 15.40 6.78
CA ASN A 198 5.66 15.83 7.33
C ASN A 198 5.08 17.04 6.58
N MET A 199 5.92 17.99 6.14
CA MET A 199 5.48 19.11 5.30
C MET A 199 5.02 18.63 3.91
N TRP A 200 5.72 17.67 3.31
CA TRP A 200 5.25 17.03 2.08
C TRP A 200 3.92 16.30 2.31
N PHE A 201 3.78 15.62 3.44
CA PHE A 201 2.55 14.92 3.79
C PHE A 201 1.36 15.87 3.99
N ALA A 202 1.59 17.09 4.50
CA ALA A 202 0.56 18.14 4.52
C ALA A 202 0.07 18.49 3.09
N CYS A 203 0.98 18.53 2.11
CA CYS A 203 0.63 18.76 0.70
C CYS A 203 -0.09 17.57 0.04
N VAL A 204 0.05 16.35 0.58
CA VAL A 204 -0.74 15.18 0.18
C VAL A 204 -2.19 15.32 0.65
N LEU A 205 -2.39 15.78 1.89
CA LEU A 205 -3.72 15.90 2.51
C LEU A 205 -4.51 17.12 2.02
N GLY A 206 -3.87 18.11 1.39
CA GLY A 206 -4.56 19.31 0.90
C GLY A 206 -3.63 20.36 0.32
N GLU A 207 -4.17 21.56 0.09
CA GLU A 207 -3.45 22.72 -0.43
C GLU A 207 -2.93 23.60 0.71
N ALA A 208 -1.99 23.06 1.48
CA ALA A 208 -1.37 23.81 2.57
C ALA A 208 -0.40 24.88 2.03
N ASN A 209 -0.52 26.11 2.53
CA ASN A 209 0.54 27.11 2.38
C ASN A 209 1.75 26.79 3.27
N TRP A 210 2.85 27.56 3.15
CA TRP A 210 4.07 27.31 3.92
C TRP A 210 3.84 27.27 5.44
N SER A 211 3.07 28.20 5.99
CA SER A 211 2.79 28.28 7.42
C SER A 211 1.94 27.09 7.89
N GLN A 212 0.91 26.75 7.13
CA GLN A 212 0.06 25.59 7.40
C GLN A 212 0.86 24.28 7.30
N ALA A 213 1.71 24.11 6.29
CA ALA A 213 2.53 22.90 6.17
C ALA A 213 3.50 22.76 7.36
N GLN A 214 4.08 23.87 7.84
CA GLN A 214 4.96 23.86 9.01
C GLN A 214 4.20 23.50 10.30
N GLN A 215 3.02 24.09 10.51
CA GLN A 215 2.17 23.77 11.67
C GLN A 215 1.68 22.32 11.63
N ALA A 216 1.26 21.83 10.46
CA ALA A 216 0.90 20.43 10.26
C ALA A 216 2.06 19.48 10.58
N ALA A 217 3.30 19.86 10.23
CA ALA A 217 4.47 19.06 10.56
C ALA A 217 4.72 18.92 12.07
N VAL A 218 4.46 19.98 12.84
CA VAL A 218 4.51 19.96 14.31
C VAL A 218 3.42 19.07 14.90
N VAL A 219 2.18 19.19 14.38
CA VAL A 219 1.05 18.34 14.80
C VAL A 219 1.35 16.86 14.52
N MET A 220 1.83 16.55 13.31
CA MET A 220 2.23 15.19 12.91
C MET A 220 3.34 14.62 13.79
N ALA A 221 4.37 15.40 14.09
CA ALA A 221 5.44 14.99 15.00
C ALA A 221 4.92 14.72 16.42
N SER A 222 3.95 15.51 16.89
CA SER A 222 3.31 15.33 18.19
C SER A 222 2.47 14.06 18.24
N ILE A 223 1.72 13.76 17.16
CA ILE A 223 0.96 12.52 17.00
C ILE A 223 1.91 11.31 17.00
N ALA A 224 3.02 11.39 16.26
CA ALA A 224 4.02 10.33 16.19
C ALA A 224 4.71 10.08 17.54
N ALA A 225 4.91 11.12 18.36
CA ALA A 225 5.47 11.02 19.71
C ALA A 225 4.49 10.41 20.74
N GLY A 226 3.20 10.30 20.42
CA GLY A 226 2.23 9.56 21.23
C GLY A 226 1.80 10.25 22.53
N SER A 227 1.54 11.57 22.52
CA SER A 227 1.01 12.27 23.70
C SER A 227 -0.38 11.77 24.10
N THR A 228 -0.70 11.72 25.40
CA THR A 228 -2.00 11.23 25.93
C THR A 228 -3.22 12.04 25.49
N ALA A 229 -3.04 13.33 25.15
CA ALA A 229 -4.09 14.18 24.57
C ALA A 229 -4.50 13.75 23.14
N SER A 230 -3.69 12.91 22.48
CA SER A 230 -3.88 12.50 21.09
C SER A 230 -4.62 11.17 20.89
N ALA A 231 -5.05 10.47 21.95
CA ALA A 231 -5.58 9.11 21.81
C ALA A 231 -6.84 9.00 20.93
N GLU A 232 -7.80 9.92 21.11
CA GLU A 232 -9.04 9.97 20.30
C GLU A 232 -8.80 10.63 18.93
N VAL A 233 -7.80 11.50 18.82
CA VAL A 233 -7.40 12.15 17.57
C VAL A 233 -6.58 11.19 16.70
N ARG A 234 -5.87 10.23 17.31
CA ARG A 234 -5.06 9.22 16.63
C ARG A 234 -5.89 8.33 15.73
N THR A 235 -7.12 8.01 16.13
CA THR A 235 -8.03 7.20 15.31
C THR A 235 -8.58 7.98 14.12
N LEU A 236 -8.67 9.31 14.21
CA LEU A 236 -9.08 10.19 13.11
C LEU A 236 -7.88 10.71 12.30
N SER A 237 -6.66 10.38 12.71
CA SER A 237 -5.43 10.74 12.01
C SER A 237 -5.18 9.76 10.87
N PRO A 238 -4.76 10.24 9.69
CA PRO A 238 -4.29 11.60 9.43
C PRO A 238 -5.37 12.58 8.96
N HIS A 239 -6.61 12.13 8.76
CA HIS A 239 -7.67 12.86 8.05
C HIS A 239 -8.03 14.20 8.68
N VAL A 240 -7.90 14.32 10.00
CA VAL A 240 -8.25 15.52 10.77
C VAL A 240 -7.18 16.62 10.76
N ILE A 241 -5.95 16.31 10.34
CA ILE A 241 -4.80 17.24 10.42
C ILE A 241 -5.05 18.53 9.62
N PRO A 242 -5.61 18.51 8.41
CA PRO A 242 -5.97 19.72 7.68
C PRO A 242 -6.90 20.65 8.48
N ALA A 243 -7.96 20.08 9.07
CA ALA A 243 -8.93 20.84 9.84
C ALA A 243 -8.30 21.50 11.08
N ILE A 244 -7.40 20.80 11.79
CA ILE A 244 -6.67 21.34 12.96
C ILE A 244 -5.83 22.56 12.59
N VAL A 245 -5.22 22.54 11.41
CA VAL A 245 -4.28 23.56 10.95
C VAL A 245 -4.95 24.64 10.11
N GLY A 246 -6.26 24.49 9.83
CA GLY A 246 -7.07 25.48 9.14
C GLY A 246 -6.94 25.46 7.62
N TYR A 247 -6.83 24.28 7.01
CA TYR A 247 -7.01 24.09 5.56
C TYR A 247 -7.95 22.91 5.25
N ASP A 248 -8.51 22.91 4.05
CA ASP A 248 -9.48 21.89 3.65
C ASP A 248 -8.76 20.56 3.34
N LEU A 249 -9.33 19.45 3.81
CA LEU A 249 -8.92 18.10 3.45
C LEU A 249 -9.30 17.87 1.98
N ASN A 250 -8.29 17.67 1.15
CA ASN A 250 -8.42 17.37 -0.27
C ASN A 250 -7.21 16.53 -0.71
N LEU A 251 -7.39 15.21 -0.65
CA LEU A 251 -6.34 14.26 -0.95
C LEU A 251 -5.88 14.41 -2.41
N THR A 252 -4.58 14.44 -2.62
CA THR A 252 -3.99 14.51 -3.95
C THR A 252 -2.98 13.39 -4.19
N THR A 253 -2.56 13.21 -5.44
CA THR A 253 -1.57 12.21 -5.80
C THR A 253 -0.17 12.61 -5.29
N PRO A 254 0.74 11.65 -5.05
CA PRO A 254 2.09 11.96 -4.59
C PRO A 254 2.87 12.92 -5.50
N GLY A 255 2.70 12.82 -6.82
CA GLY A 255 3.33 13.72 -7.79
C GLY A 255 2.84 15.16 -7.65
N ASN A 256 1.52 15.36 -7.51
CA ASN A 256 0.93 16.68 -7.30
C ASN A 256 1.33 17.26 -5.94
N ALA A 257 1.42 16.43 -4.90
CA ALA A 257 1.92 16.85 -3.58
C ALA A 257 3.36 17.37 -3.65
N THR A 258 4.24 16.68 -4.40
CA THR A 258 5.61 17.13 -4.67
C THR A 258 5.64 18.47 -5.41
N GLN A 259 4.77 18.65 -6.41
CA GLN A 259 4.64 19.94 -7.11
C GLN A 259 4.18 21.05 -6.17
N ARG A 260 3.12 20.83 -5.38
CA ARG A 260 2.63 21.78 -4.36
C ARG A 260 3.74 22.14 -3.36
N ARG A 261 4.49 21.14 -2.90
CA ARG A 261 5.61 21.33 -1.97
C ARG A 261 6.69 22.24 -2.53
N SER A 262 7.02 22.08 -3.81
CA SER A 262 8.03 22.89 -4.50
C SER A 262 7.62 24.36 -4.66
N GLN A 263 6.31 24.63 -4.75
CA GLN A 263 5.77 25.99 -4.88
C GLN A 263 5.84 26.76 -3.54
N ILE A 264 5.63 26.08 -2.42
CA ILE A 264 5.71 26.70 -1.09
C ILE A 264 7.12 26.73 -0.52
N GLN A 265 8.07 25.95 -1.07
CA GLN A 265 9.48 25.93 -0.70
C GLN A 265 10.41 25.86 -1.91
N PRO A 266 10.64 26.99 -2.59
CA PRO A 266 11.56 27.03 -3.71
C PRO A 266 13.01 26.84 -3.22
N GLY A 267 13.75 25.90 -3.84
CA GLY A 267 15.23 25.85 -3.74
C GLY A 267 15.85 24.83 -2.79
N LEU A 268 15.08 23.98 -2.13
CA LEU A 268 15.62 22.79 -1.44
C LEU A 268 15.30 21.55 -2.28
N PRO A 269 16.25 20.60 -2.46
CA PRO A 269 15.88 19.29 -2.98
C PRO A 269 14.79 18.77 -2.06
N THR A 270 13.66 18.33 -2.64
CA THR A 270 12.57 17.70 -1.92
C THR A 270 13.16 16.48 -1.22
N VAL A 271 13.57 16.63 0.05
CA VAL A 271 14.01 15.50 0.88
C VAL A 271 12.74 14.74 1.19
N GLY A 272 12.48 13.77 0.33
CA GLY A 272 11.16 13.18 0.13
C GLY A 272 11.02 12.78 -1.34
N TYR A 273 11.76 11.73 -1.72
CA TYR A 273 11.27 10.76 -2.69
C TYR A 273 11.17 11.18 -4.16
N ALA A 274 12.31 11.14 -4.85
CA ALA A 274 12.29 10.62 -6.22
C ALA A 274 11.99 9.11 -6.11
N PRO A 275 11.12 8.52 -6.95
CA PRO A 275 11.08 7.07 -7.06
C PRO A 275 12.50 6.63 -7.34
N THR A 276 13.07 5.77 -6.50
CA THR A 276 14.15 4.90 -6.96
C THR A 276 13.51 4.09 -8.08
N HIS A 277 13.61 4.61 -9.31
CA HIS A 277 13.43 3.79 -10.47
C HIS A 277 14.35 2.60 -10.22
N ILE A 278 13.78 1.44 -9.95
CA ILE A 278 14.37 0.18 -10.37
C ILE A 278 14.24 0.15 -11.90
N GLY A 279 14.79 1.19 -12.54
CA GLY A 279 15.19 1.17 -13.92
C GLY A 279 16.44 0.32 -13.91
N MET A 280 16.25 -0.99 -14.01
CA MET A 280 17.29 -1.82 -14.60
C MET A 280 17.51 -1.23 -15.99
N SER A 281 18.58 -0.45 -16.09
CA SER A 281 19.15 0.01 -17.33
C SER A 281 19.29 -1.20 -18.25
N TYR A 282 18.55 -1.18 -19.35
CA TYR A 282 18.91 -1.98 -20.52
C TYR A 282 20.12 -1.28 -21.16
N GLN A 283 21.29 -1.86 -20.94
CA GLN A 283 22.42 -1.83 -21.88
C GLN A 283 22.94 -3.26 -22.02
#